data_AF-A0A7S0FUG2-F1
#
_entry.id   AF-A0A7S0FUG2-F1
#
_cell.length_a   1.000
_cell.length_b   1.000
_cell.length_c   1.000
_cell.angle_alpha   90.00
_cell.angle_beta   90.00
_cell.angle_gamma   90.00
#
_symmetry.space_group_name_H-M   'P 1'
#
loop_
_entity.id
_entity.type
_entity.pdbx_description
1 polymer ?
#
loop_
_entity_poly.entity_id
_entity_poly.type
_entity_poly.pdbx_seq_one_letter_code
_entity_poly.pdbx_strand_id
1 'polypeptide(L)'
;RRCAPALSRAARRSPPLEGRGQVEAMGCCKSAPGAYEAVVVVGAPAKEAVAAAGEEVEALRVRKPNGDVVVSLGSRKLRGLSVGSLKGQVGELIGRAHQCEVQLVAAGRPLEDAELLEPLAKPAQVLEIMVLVQELPQLDPHVQPIEQLDILKQMVFCHAFEKRLEGMRHFRKLLGIEGNSPSIDQVLELGLVPRFIECSSGREHAELQHEALWVLTNIASGTAEQTRAIVEHGALATFVEQLSSPDSDVLEQAVWGLGNIAGNSPECCLAVLDAGAMEPL
;
A
#
# COMPACT_ATOMS: atom_id res chain seq x y z
N ARG A 1 -14.81 7.58 65.29
CA ARG A 1 -16.16 7.69 65.92
C ARG A 1 -17.18 7.89 64.80
N ARG A 2 -18.12 6.93 64.64
CA ARG A 2 -19.54 7.05 64.23
C ARG A 2 -19.88 7.85 62.93
N CYS A 3 -20.69 7.40 61.98
CA CYS A 3 -21.88 6.53 61.97
C CYS A 3 -22.10 5.88 60.57
N ALA A 4 -22.68 4.69 60.56
CA ALA A 4 -23.47 4.10 59.46
C ALA A 4 -24.99 4.44 59.66
N PRO A 5 -25.99 3.70 59.13
CA PRO A 5 -26.51 3.51 57.75
C PRO A 5 -28.05 3.81 57.63
N ALA A 6 -28.66 3.73 56.42
CA ALA A 6 -30.09 3.38 56.14
C ALA A 6 -30.42 3.54 54.62
N LEU A 7 -30.86 2.52 53.86
CA LEU A 7 -32.24 1.95 53.70
C LEU A 7 -33.26 2.98 53.11
N SER A 8 -34.15 2.72 52.13
CA SER A 8 -34.51 1.55 51.30
C SER A 8 -35.45 1.99 50.13
N ARG A 9 -35.67 1.06 49.18
CA ARG A 9 -36.87 0.85 48.31
C ARG A 9 -37.21 1.88 47.21
N ALA A 10 -37.20 1.42 45.95
CA ALA A 10 -38.41 0.91 45.29
C ALA A 10 -38.09 0.26 43.93
N ALA A 11 -38.60 -0.95 43.74
CA ALA A 11 -38.54 -1.71 42.51
C ALA A 11 -39.45 -1.11 41.42
N ARG A 12 -38.98 -1.08 40.17
CA ARG A 12 -39.84 -1.27 39.00
C ARG A 12 -39.15 -2.25 38.05
N ARG A 13 -39.82 -3.37 37.83
CA ARG A 13 -39.47 -4.40 36.85
C ARG A 13 -39.83 -3.88 35.45
N SER A 14 -38.93 -4.11 34.49
CA SER A 14 -39.20 -4.16 33.05
C SER A 14 -38.36 -5.33 32.46
N PRO A 15 -38.83 -6.00 31.39
CA PRO A 15 -38.49 -7.39 31.04
C PRO A 15 -37.13 -7.55 30.34
N PRO A 16 -36.61 -8.80 30.17
CA PRO A 16 -35.27 -9.03 29.65
C PRO A 16 -35.21 -8.80 28.14
N LEU A 17 -34.19 -8.08 27.69
CA LEU A 17 -33.75 -8.08 26.29
C LEU A 17 -32.76 -9.24 26.13
N GLU A 18 -33.20 -10.27 25.40
CA GLU A 18 -32.38 -11.37 24.92
C GLU A 18 -31.32 -10.88 23.92
N GLY A 19 -30.14 -11.51 23.96
CA GLY A 19 -29.24 -11.62 22.81
C GLY A 19 -28.37 -10.40 22.49
N ARG A 20 -27.37 -10.12 23.32
CA ARG A 20 -26.13 -9.47 22.85
C ARG A 20 -24.94 -10.34 23.22
N GLY A 21 -24.26 -10.86 22.22
CA GLY A 21 -22.97 -11.53 22.37
C GLY A 21 -22.00 -10.64 23.12
N GLN A 22 -21.31 -11.24 24.10
CA GLN A 22 -20.31 -10.59 24.92
C GLN A 22 -19.12 -10.14 24.04
N VAL A 23 -18.73 -8.88 24.17
CA VAL A 23 -17.43 -8.38 23.70
C VAL A 23 -16.52 -8.42 24.92
N GLU A 24 -15.65 -9.42 25.00
CA GLU A 24 -14.58 -9.45 26.01
C GLU A 24 -13.41 -8.60 25.52
N ALA A 25 -13.17 -7.47 26.19
CA ALA A 25 -11.95 -6.70 26.02
C ALA A 25 -10.89 -7.24 26.98
N MET A 26 -9.89 -7.95 26.46
CA MET A 26 -8.63 -8.20 27.18
C MET A 26 -7.62 -7.10 26.84
N GLY A 27 -7.01 -6.53 27.88
CA GLY A 27 -6.23 -5.30 27.80
C GLY A 27 -4.74 -5.45 27.44
N CYS A 28 -4.17 -4.25 27.21
CA CYS A 28 -2.76 -3.83 27.17
C CYS A 28 -1.87 -4.27 26.00
N CYS A 29 -1.38 -3.31 25.21
CA CYS A 29 -0.10 -2.61 25.43
C CYS A 29 0.13 -1.52 24.36
N LYS A 30 0.73 -0.40 24.76
CA LYS A 30 1.12 0.71 23.87
C LYS A 30 2.36 0.32 23.03
N SER A 31 2.32 0.46 21.70
CA SER A 31 3.38 0.99 20.79
C SER A 31 3.39 0.34 19.39
N ALA A 32 2.99 1.11 18.35
CA ALA A 32 3.50 1.14 16.96
C ALA A 32 2.55 1.98 16.07
N PRO A 33 3.04 2.90 15.21
CA PRO A 33 2.21 3.50 14.15
C PRO A 33 2.11 2.48 13.00
N GLY A 34 0.91 1.97 12.74
CA GLY A 34 0.66 0.94 11.70
C GLY A 34 -0.09 -0.31 12.18
N ALA A 35 -0.56 -0.36 13.42
CA ALA A 35 -1.39 -1.47 13.89
C ALA A 35 -2.85 -1.27 13.39
N TYR A 36 -3.17 -1.86 12.24
CA TYR A 36 -4.57 -2.10 11.89
C TYR A 36 -5.07 -3.26 12.76
N GLU A 37 -6.01 -2.99 13.67
CA GLU A 37 -6.79 -4.08 14.27
C GLU A 37 -7.63 -4.72 13.15
N ALA A 38 -7.19 -5.89 12.68
CA ALA A 38 -7.98 -6.73 11.81
C ALA A 38 -9.20 -7.22 12.60
N VAL A 39 -10.31 -6.49 12.52
CA VAL A 39 -11.59 -7.00 13.00
C VAL A 39 -11.99 -8.12 12.05
N VAL A 40 -11.76 -9.37 12.46
CA VAL A 40 -12.28 -10.55 11.78
C VAL A 40 -13.79 -10.54 11.96
N VAL A 41 -14.49 -9.91 11.02
CA VAL A 41 -15.94 -10.07 10.92
C VAL A 41 -16.17 -11.47 10.35
N VAL A 42 -16.40 -12.43 11.25
CA VAL A 42 -16.91 -13.75 10.88
C VAL A 42 -18.19 -13.51 10.11
N GLY A 43 -18.21 -13.94 8.84
CA GLY A 43 -19.32 -13.71 7.92
C GLY A 43 -20.64 -14.03 8.61
N ALA A 44 -21.54 -13.05 8.66
CA ALA A 44 -22.86 -13.30 9.21
C ALA A 44 -23.51 -14.44 8.40
N PRO A 45 -24.14 -15.44 9.04
CA PRO A 45 -24.94 -16.40 8.29
C PRO A 45 -25.93 -15.60 7.44
N ALA A 46 -26.06 -15.97 6.17
CA ALA A 46 -27.11 -15.40 5.32
C ALA A 46 -28.41 -15.54 6.11
N LYS A 47 -28.98 -14.40 6.57
CA LYS A 47 -30.33 -14.41 7.13
C LYS A 47 -31.17 -15.18 6.13
N GLU A 48 -31.84 -16.24 6.58
CA GLU A 48 -32.68 -17.11 5.76
C GLU A 48 -33.37 -16.27 4.68
N ALA A 49 -32.78 -16.29 3.49
CA ALA A 49 -33.34 -15.65 2.33
C ALA A 49 -34.46 -16.60 1.89
N VAL A 50 -35.63 -16.43 2.50
CA VAL A 50 -36.86 -16.96 1.95
C VAL A 50 -36.98 -16.34 0.57
N ALA A 51 -36.59 -17.11 -0.45
CA ALA A 51 -36.70 -16.72 -1.84
C ALA A 51 -38.18 -16.55 -2.19
N ALA A 52 -38.66 -15.30 -2.09
CA ALA A 52 -39.81 -14.87 -2.86
C ALA A 52 -39.37 -14.80 -4.32
N ALA A 53 -40.17 -15.39 -5.20
CA ALA A 53 -39.88 -15.54 -6.62
C ALA A 53 -39.45 -14.20 -7.26
N GLY A 54 -38.18 -14.08 -7.62
CA GLY A 54 -37.63 -12.96 -8.38
C GLY A 54 -36.53 -12.14 -7.72
N GLU A 55 -36.29 -12.28 -6.42
CA GLU A 55 -35.21 -11.54 -5.74
C GLU A 55 -33.86 -12.28 -5.83
N GLU A 56 -32.84 -11.55 -6.29
CA GLU A 56 -31.49 -12.06 -6.49
C GLU A 56 -30.84 -12.36 -5.12
N VAL A 57 -30.28 -13.56 -4.93
CA VAL A 57 -29.57 -13.91 -3.69
C VAL A 57 -28.33 -13.02 -3.57
N GLU A 58 -28.30 -12.20 -2.51
CA GLU A 58 -27.16 -11.38 -2.13
C GLU A 58 -25.94 -12.28 -1.94
N ALA A 59 -24.86 -11.99 -2.67
CA ALA A 59 -23.65 -12.82 -2.69
C ALA A 59 -22.44 -12.09 -2.13
N LEU A 60 -22.44 -10.76 -2.18
CA LEU A 60 -21.32 -9.93 -1.73
C LEU A 60 -21.85 -8.65 -1.09
N ARG A 61 -21.21 -8.25 0.00
CA ARG A 61 -21.47 -6.98 0.68
C ARG A 61 -20.16 -6.28 1.02
N VAL A 62 -20.03 -5.02 0.60
CA VAL A 62 -18.90 -4.16 0.97
C VAL A 62 -19.33 -3.22 2.09
N ARG A 63 -18.54 -3.16 3.17
CA ARG A 63 -18.80 -2.33 4.35
C ARG A 63 -17.62 -1.47 4.75
N LYS A 64 -17.89 -0.28 5.27
CA LYS A 64 -16.90 0.55 5.97
C LYS A 64 -16.60 -0.01 7.37
N PRO A 65 -15.49 0.39 8.02
CA PRO A 65 -15.14 -0.08 9.37
C PRO A 65 -16.18 0.28 10.45
N ASN A 66 -16.97 1.34 10.22
CA ASN A 66 -18.06 1.74 11.11
C ASN A 66 -19.34 0.88 10.94
N GLY A 67 -19.34 -0.09 10.01
CA GLY A 67 -20.45 -0.99 9.73
C GLY A 67 -21.38 -0.56 8.58
N ASP A 68 -21.21 0.63 8.02
CA ASP A 68 -22.05 1.13 6.93
C ASP A 68 -21.84 0.31 5.66
N VAL A 69 -22.94 -0.13 5.04
CA VAL A 69 -22.91 -0.82 3.76
C VAL A 69 -22.70 0.19 2.63
N VAL A 70 -21.67 -0.02 1.81
CA VAL A 70 -21.36 0.81 0.64
C VAL A 70 -22.06 0.25 -0.60
N VAL A 71 -21.94 -1.06 -0.83
CA VAL A 71 -22.57 -1.74 -1.96
C VAL A 71 -22.88 -3.19 -1.61
N SER A 72 -24.03 -3.67 -2.09
CA SER A 72 -24.44 -5.08 -2.06
C SER A 72 -24.66 -5.57 -3.49
N LEU A 73 -24.11 -6.74 -3.81
CA LEU A 73 -24.20 -7.33 -5.15
C LEU A 73 -24.80 -8.74 -5.08
N GLY A 74 -25.69 -9.04 -6.02
CA GLY A 74 -26.24 -10.37 -6.24
C GLY A 74 -25.28 -11.26 -7.04
N SER A 75 -25.50 -12.57 -6.99
CA SER A 75 -24.63 -13.58 -7.60
C SER A 75 -24.34 -13.37 -9.10
N ARG A 76 -25.28 -12.83 -9.90
CA ARG A 76 -25.04 -12.64 -11.34
C ARG A 76 -24.07 -11.50 -11.63
N LYS A 77 -24.06 -10.45 -10.79
CA LYS A 77 -23.18 -9.28 -10.95
C LYS A 77 -21.72 -9.58 -10.59
N LEU A 78 -21.45 -10.69 -9.89
CA LEU A 78 -20.09 -11.12 -9.56
C LEU A 78 -19.36 -11.77 -10.74
N ARG A 79 -20.09 -12.27 -11.73
CA ARG A 79 -19.51 -12.99 -12.86
C ARG A 79 -18.59 -12.08 -13.67
N GLY A 80 -17.31 -12.42 -13.70
CA GLY A 80 -16.26 -11.64 -14.37
C GLY A 80 -15.93 -10.30 -13.71
N LEU A 81 -16.47 -10.01 -12.52
CA LEU A 81 -16.14 -8.78 -11.81
C LEU A 81 -14.81 -8.96 -11.06
N SER A 82 -13.81 -8.16 -11.44
CA SER A 82 -12.53 -8.09 -10.75
C SER A 82 -12.62 -7.23 -9.49
N VAL A 83 -11.71 -7.47 -8.54
CA VAL A 83 -11.51 -6.61 -7.37
C VAL A 83 -11.16 -5.19 -7.79
N GLY A 84 -10.34 -4.99 -8.82
CA GLY A 84 -10.00 -3.66 -9.33
C GLY A 84 -11.23 -2.89 -9.83
N SER A 85 -12.12 -3.55 -10.58
CA SER A 85 -13.38 -2.94 -11.01
C SER A 85 -14.30 -2.59 -9.84
N LEU A 86 -14.38 -3.46 -8.82
CA LEU A 86 -15.15 -3.18 -7.62
C LEU A 86 -14.56 -2.02 -6.80
N LYS A 87 -13.22 -1.93 -6.68
CA LYS A 87 -12.53 -0.79 -6.04
C LYS A 87 -12.91 0.53 -6.70
N GLY A 88 -12.91 0.58 -8.03
CA GLY A 88 -13.34 1.76 -8.80
C GLY A 88 -14.78 2.17 -8.46
N GLN A 89 -15.73 1.22 -8.52
CA GLN A 89 -17.14 1.47 -8.18
C GLN A 89 -17.31 1.95 -6.73
N VAL A 90 -16.62 1.31 -5.79
CA VAL A 90 -16.65 1.67 -4.36
C VAL A 90 -16.07 3.07 -4.15
N GLY A 91 -14.98 3.43 -4.84
CA GLY A 91 -14.38 4.77 -4.79
C GLY A 91 -15.33 5.86 -5.27
N GLU A 92 -16.06 5.61 -6.36
CA GLU A 92 -17.09 6.52 -6.89
C GLU A 92 -18.26 6.69 -5.90
N LEU A 93 -18.76 5.58 -5.34
CA LEU A 93 -19.86 5.60 -4.37
C LEU A 93 -19.51 6.32 -3.07
N ILE A 94 -18.25 6.30 -2.67
CA ILE A 94 -17.75 7.04 -1.50
C ILE A 94 -17.49 8.51 -1.84
N GLY A 95 -17.56 8.90 -3.12
CA GLY A 95 -17.35 10.27 -3.58
C GLY A 95 -15.90 10.71 -3.50
N ARG A 96 -14.95 9.77 -3.47
CA ARG A 96 -13.52 10.04 -3.24
C ARG A 96 -12.61 9.38 -4.29
N ALA A 97 -13.15 8.91 -5.41
CA ALA A 97 -12.44 8.16 -6.44
C ALA A 97 -11.06 8.72 -6.86
N HIS A 98 -10.85 10.04 -6.76
CA HIS A 98 -9.58 10.70 -7.13
C HIS A 98 -8.76 11.22 -5.94
N GLN A 99 -9.25 11.08 -4.70
CA GLN A 99 -8.64 11.65 -3.50
C GLN A 99 -8.28 10.60 -2.45
N CYS A 100 -8.67 9.35 -2.67
CA CYS A 100 -8.37 8.27 -1.75
C CYS A 100 -7.92 7.00 -2.44
N GLU A 101 -7.13 6.24 -1.72
CA GLU A 101 -6.83 4.85 -2.00
C GLU A 101 -7.89 3.95 -1.35
N VAL A 102 -8.45 3.05 -2.17
CA VAL A 102 -9.49 2.11 -1.75
C VAL A 102 -8.88 0.73 -1.67
N GLN A 103 -8.74 0.21 -0.45
CA GLN A 103 -8.31 -1.17 -0.22
C GLN A 103 -9.53 -2.01 0.17
N LEU A 104 -9.70 -3.15 -0.51
CA LEU A 104 -10.73 -4.13 -0.19
C LEU A 104 -10.08 -5.27 0.58
N VAL A 105 -10.64 -5.63 1.72
CA VAL A 105 -10.14 -6.65 2.63
C VAL A 105 -11.22 -7.70 2.84
N ALA A 106 -10.89 -8.97 2.64
CA ALA A 106 -11.79 -10.08 2.93
C ALA A 106 -11.01 -11.23 3.60
N ALA A 107 -11.67 -11.94 4.51
CA ALA A 107 -11.06 -13.05 5.27
C ALA A 107 -9.73 -12.69 5.96
N GLY A 108 -9.58 -11.44 6.41
CA GLY A 108 -8.38 -10.96 7.11
C GLY A 108 -7.19 -10.62 6.21
N ARG A 109 -7.34 -10.61 4.89
CA ARG A 109 -6.29 -10.20 3.95
C ARG A 109 -6.76 -9.15 2.95
N PRO A 110 -5.87 -8.27 2.47
CA PRO A 110 -6.17 -7.42 1.33
C PRO A 110 -6.39 -8.26 0.07
N LEU A 111 -7.29 -7.77 -0.78
CA LEU A 111 -7.59 -8.34 -2.09
C LEU A 111 -6.80 -7.63 -3.18
N GLU A 112 -6.22 -8.41 -4.08
CA GLU A 112 -5.45 -7.95 -5.23
C GLU A 112 -6.38 -7.64 -6.41
N ASP A 113 -6.02 -6.63 -7.22
CA ASP A 113 -6.90 -6.10 -8.26
C ASP A 113 -7.26 -7.14 -9.33
N ALA A 114 -6.35 -8.07 -9.60
CA ALA A 114 -6.53 -9.15 -10.58
C ALA A 114 -7.46 -10.28 -10.10
N GLU A 115 -7.77 -10.35 -8.80
CA GLU A 115 -8.64 -11.40 -8.26
C GLU A 115 -10.08 -11.24 -8.77
N LEU A 116 -10.70 -12.36 -9.15
CA LEU A 116 -12.13 -12.41 -9.45
C LEU A 116 -12.93 -12.61 -8.17
N LEU A 117 -14.05 -11.91 -8.03
CA LEU A 117 -14.88 -11.96 -6.83
C LEU A 117 -15.75 -13.22 -6.73
N GLU A 118 -16.10 -13.82 -7.87
CA GLU A 118 -16.94 -15.02 -7.93
C GLU A 118 -16.31 -16.22 -7.21
N PRO A 119 -15.03 -16.59 -7.43
CA PRO A 119 -14.37 -17.66 -6.67
C PRO A 119 -14.25 -17.41 -5.17
N LEU A 120 -14.27 -16.14 -4.73
CA LEU A 120 -14.18 -15.76 -3.32
C LEU A 120 -15.53 -15.93 -2.61
N ALA A 121 -16.64 -15.87 -3.35
CA ALA A 121 -17.98 -16.04 -2.81
C ALA A 121 -18.32 -17.53 -2.65
N LYS A 122 -18.63 -17.95 -1.42
CA LYS A 122 -19.06 -19.33 -1.14
C LYS A 122 -20.57 -19.49 -1.41
N PRO A 123 -21.02 -20.65 -1.89
CA PRO A 123 -22.45 -20.92 -2.05
C PRO A 123 -23.21 -20.72 -0.73
N ALA A 124 -24.35 -20.01 -0.78
CA ALA A 124 -25.21 -19.71 0.36
C ALA A 124 -24.56 -18.88 1.51
N GLN A 125 -23.42 -18.23 1.26
CA GLN A 125 -22.80 -17.28 2.19
C GLN A 125 -22.57 -15.94 1.51
N VAL A 126 -22.84 -14.84 2.23
CA VAL A 126 -22.52 -13.51 1.75
C VAL A 126 -21.03 -13.26 2.00
N LEU A 127 -20.28 -12.96 0.94
CA LEU A 127 -18.90 -12.51 1.05
C LEU A 127 -18.88 -11.10 1.64
N GLU A 128 -18.42 -10.99 2.88
CA GLU A 128 -18.23 -9.71 3.56
C GLU A 128 -16.85 -9.15 3.21
N ILE A 129 -16.84 -7.98 2.59
CA ILE A 129 -15.65 -7.23 2.22
C ILE A 129 -15.63 -5.94 3.02
N MET A 130 -14.54 -5.68 3.71
CA MET A 130 -14.30 -4.39 4.34
C MET A 130 -13.59 -3.46 3.36
N VAL A 131 -14.09 -2.24 3.21
CA VAL A 131 -13.38 -1.18 2.52
C VAL A 131 -12.60 -0.34 3.51
N LEU A 132 -11.30 -0.20 3.27
CA LEU A 132 -10.45 0.78 3.93
C LEU A 132 -10.22 1.92 2.93
N VAL A 133 -10.45 3.15 3.40
CA VAL A 133 -10.26 4.37 2.61
C VAL A 133 -9.16 5.17 3.26
N GLN A 134 -8.06 5.36 2.53
CA GLN A 134 -6.95 6.20 2.97
C GLN A 134 -6.89 7.44 2.09
N GLU A 135 -6.77 8.62 2.68
CA GLU A 135 -6.55 9.85 1.91
C GLU A 135 -5.18 9.80 1.25
N LEU A 136 -5.12 10.18 -0.03
CA LEU A 136 -3.86 10.19 -0.76
C LEU A 136 -2.92 11.23 -0.14
N PRO A 137 -1.62 10.91 0.02
CA PRO A 137 -0.64 11.87 0.53
C PRO A 137 -0.54 13.08 -0.40
N GLN A 138 -0.46 14.27 0.18
CA GLN A 138 -0.36 15.55 -0.54
C GLN A 138 0.71 16.41 0.11
N LEU A 139 1.59 16.96 -0.71
CA LEU A 139 2.60 17.92 -0.27
C LEU A 139 1.97 19.31 -0.13
N ASP A 140 2.41 20.06 0.87
CA ASP A 140 2.16 21.49 0.94
C ASP A 140 3.07 22.19 -0.10
N PRO A 141 2.52 22.90 -1.10
CA PRO A 141 3.30 23.59 -2.13
C PRO A 141 4.14 24.74 -1.59
N HIS A 142 3.90 25.19 -0.36
CA HIS A 142 4.64 26.27 0.31
C HIS A 142 5.79 25.77 1.19
N VAL A 143 5.93 24.46 1.39
CA VAL A 143 6.97 23.86 2.22
C VAL A 143 7.95 23.10 1.35
N GLN A 144 9.25 23.17 1.66
CA GLN A 144 10.27 22.48 0.87
C GLN A 144 10.09 20.96 0.94
N PRO A 145 10.31 20.21 -0.17
CA PRO A 145 10.14 18.75 -0.16
C PRO A 145 10.99 18.01 0.87
N ILE A 146 12.20 18.51 1.17
CA ILE A 146 13.10 17.93 2.18
C ILE A 146 12.52 17.97 3.60
N GLU A 147 11.62 18.93 3.88
CA GLU A 147 10.95 19.05 5.18
C GLU A 147 9.69 18.16 5.25
N GLN A 148 9.32 17.52 4.14
CA GLN A 148 8.11 16.71 3.99
C GLN A 148 8.43 15.25 3.61
N LEU A 149 9.59 14.74 4.04
CA LEU A 149 10.07 13.39 3.69
C LEU A 149 9.10 12.27 4.11
N ASP A 150 8.37 12.43 5.21
CA ASP A 150 7.35 11.45 5.62
C ASP A 150 6.19 11.35 4.62
N ILE A 151 5.78 12.48 4.04
CA ILE A 151 4.74 12.52 3.00
C ILE A 151 5.28 11.92 1.71
N LEU A 152 6.50 12.29 1.30
CA LEU A 152 7.16 11.70 0.13
C LEU A 152 7.31 10.18 0.26
N LYS A 153 7.68 9.70 1.45
CA LYS A 153 7.70 8.29 1.79
C LYS A 153 6.31 7.66 1.57
N GLN A 154 5.25 8.25 2.12
CA GLN A 154 3.89 7.74 1.89
C GLN A 154 3.52 7.72 0.40
N MET A 155 3.92 8.73 -0.37
CA MET A 155 3.66 8.80 -1.82
C MET A 155 4.29 7.62 -2.56
N VAL A 156 5.56 7.28 -2.30
CA VAL A 156 6.23 6.16 -3.00
C VAL A 156 5.72 4.77 -2.59
N PHE A 157 5.10 4.65 -1.42
CA PHE A 157 4.43 3.42 -0.98
C PHE A 157 2.96 3.34 -1.41
N CYS A 158 2.40 4.40 -1.99
CA CYS A 158 1.00 4.41 -2.43
C CYS A 158 0.77 3.43 -3.60
N HIS A 159 -0.37 2.75 -3.63
CA HIS A 159 -0.81 1.92 -4.76
C HIS A 159 -1.31 2.77 -5.94
N ALA A 160 -1.72 4.02 -5.71
CA ALA A 160 -2.06 4.94 -6.78
C ALA A 160 -0.81 5.31 -7.60
N PHE A 161 -0.78 4.85 -8.86
CA PHE A 161 0.34 5.05 -9.78
C PHE A 161 0.80 6.50 -9.86
N GLU A 162 -0.12 7.44 -10.07
CA GLU A 162 0.20 8.86 -10.20
C GLU A 162 0.89 9.43 -8.96
N LYS A 163 0.45 9.04 -7.76
CA LYS A 163 1.05 9.50 -6.51
C LYS A 163 2.42 8.89 -6.27
N ARG A 164 2.58 7.62 -6.63
CA ARG A 164 3.88 6.95 -6.59
C ARG A 164 4.89 7.61 -7.53
N LEU A 165 4.48 7.88 -8.76
CA LEU A 165 5.30 8.54 -9.78
C LEU A 165 5.66 9.97 -9.37
N GLU A 166 4.69 10.73 -8.85
CA GLU A 166 4.91 12.06 -8.29
C GLU A 166 5.96 12.01 -7.16
N GLY A 167 5.82 11.07 -6.23
CA GLY A 167 6.80 10.82 -5.16
C GLY A 167 8.20 10.53 -5.68
N MET A 168 8.34 9.66 -6.68
CA MET A 168 9.65 9.36 -7.29
C MET A 168 10.28 10.58 -7.95
N ARG A 169 9.51 11.36 -8.70
CA ARG A 169 10.00 12.59 -9.33
C ARG A 169 10.51 13.60 -8.30
N HIS A 170 9.86 13.67 -7.13
CA HIS A 170 10.33 14.51 -6.03
C HIS A 170 11.65 13.99 -5.45
N PHE A 171 11.78 12.69 -5.17
CA PHE A 171 13.06 12.12 -4.73
C PHE A 171 14.17 12.33 -5.76
N ARG A 172 13.91 12.14 -7.05
CA ARG A 172 14.90 12.39 -8.11
C ARG A 172 15.40 13.83 -8.04
N LYS A 173 14.48 14.80 -7.99
CA LYS A 173 14.82 16.24 -7.93
C LYS A 173 15.58 16.59 -6.66
N LEU A 174 15.18 16.01 -5.51
CA LEU A 174 15.83 16.21 -4.22
C LEU A 174 17.31 15.78 -4.26
N LEU A 175 17.57 14.64 -4.89
CA LEU A 175 18.88 13.99 -4.94
C LEU A 175 19.75 14.44 -6.12
N GLY A 176 19.17 15.06 -7.15
CA GLY A 176 19.88 15.51 -8.35
C GLY A 176 20.63 16.84 -8.19
N ILE A 177 20.61 17.45 -7.00
CA ILE A 177 21.32 18.70 -6.74
C ILE A 177 22.76 18.37 -6.34
N GLU A 178 23.73 18.80 -7.17
CA GLU A 178 25.16 18.61 -6.91
C GLU A 178 25.56 19.15 -5.52
N GLY A 179 26.26 18.33 -4.72
CA GLY A 179 26.71 18.68 -3.37
C GLY A 179 25.69 18.45 -2.25
N ASN A 180 24.52 17.86 -2.54
CA ASN A 180 23.46 17.63 -1.56
C ASN A 180 23.57 16.27 -0.82
N SER A 181 24.78 15.88 -0.40
CA SER A 181 25.04 14.63 0.34
C SER A 181 24.15 14.43 1.57
N PRO A 182 23.83 15.46 2.39
CA PRO A 182 22.91 15.30 3.52
C PRO A 182 21.53 14.74 3.14
N SER A 183 21.05 15.06 1.93
CA SER A 183 19.76 14.55 1.45
C SER A 183 19.83 13.07 1.05
N ILE A 184 20.98 12.60 0.55
CA ILE A 184 21.19 11.18 0.25
C ILE A 184 21.17 10.37 1.56
N ASP A 185 21.92 10.80 2.57
CA ASP A 185 22.00 10.10 3.86
C ASP A 185 20.62 10.02 4.53
N GLN A 186 19.85 11.12 4.52
CA GLN A 186 18.47 11.12 5.02
C GLN A 186 17.56 10.14 4.28
N VAL A 187 17.70 10.03 2.96
CA VAL A 187 16.92 9.06 2.16
C VAL A 187 17.32 7.61 2.47
N LEU A 188 18.61 7.35 2.69
CA LEU A 188 19.10 6.03 3.10
C LEU A 188 18.58 5.65 4.49
N GLU A 189 18.63 6.58 5.45
CA GLU A 189 18.12 6.39 6.82
C GLU A 189 16.61 6.09 6.85
N LEU A 190 15.83 6.62 5.91
CA LEU A 190 14.40 6.33 5.78
C LEU A 190 14.09 4.91 5.28
N GLY A 191 15.11 4.17 4.82
CA GLY A 191 14.99 2.79 4.36
C GLY A 191 14.25 2.65 3.03
N LEU A 192 14.40 3.63 2.13
CA LEU A 192 13.63 3.69 0.88
C LEU A 192 14.24 2.91 -0.28
N VAL A 193 15.51 2.52 -0.18
CA VAL A 193 16.25 1.84 -1.26
C VAL A 193 15.53 0.58 -1.78
N PRO A 194 15.05 -0.35 -0.93
CA PRO A 194 14.32 -1.52 -1.43
C PRO A 194 13.10 -1.16 -2.25
N ARG A 195 12.40 -0.07 -1.88
CA ARG A 195 11.22 0.40 -2.61
C ARG A 195 11.57 1.03 -3.95
N PHE A 196 12.71 1.73 -4.05
CA PHE A 196 13.21 2.23 -5.33
C PHE A 196 13.55 1.08 -6.29
N ILE A 197 14.22 0.03 -5.78
CA ILE A 197 14.56 -1.18 -6.54
C ILE A 197 13.31 -1.92 -7.03
N GLU A 198 12.30 -2.04 -6.18
CA GLU A 198 11.01 -2.65 -6.55
C GLU A 198 10.34 -1.85 -7.68
N CYS A 199 10.31 -0.52 -7.57
CA CYS A 199 9.72 0.36 -8.58
C CYS A 199 10.49 0.33 -9.92
N SER A 200 11.80 0.11 -9.91
CA SER A 200 12.61 0.01 -11.14
C SER A 200 12.53 -1.35 -11.83
N SER A 201 12.29 -2.43 -11.08
CA SER A 201 12.16 -3.79 -11.63
C SER A 201 10.74 -4.12 -12.12
N GLY A 202 9.74 -3.31 -11.74
CA GLY A 202 8.34 -3.55 -12.08
C GLY A 202 8.03 -3.33 -13.56
N ARG A 203 7.47 -4.34 -14.24
CA ARG A 203 7.03 -4.25 -15.65
C ARG A 203 5.76 -3.42 -15.87
N GLU A 204 5.28 -2.72 -14.84
CA GLU A 204 4.00 -2.02 -14.90
C GLU A 204 4.07 -0.80 -15.84
N HIS A 205 5.07 0.06 -15.65
CA HIS A 205 5.17 1.35 -16.36
C HIS A 205 6.61 1.82 -16.52
N ALA A 206 7.09 1.96 -17.76
CA ALA A 206 8.45 2.39 -18.09
C ALA A 206 8.83 3.75 -17.46
N GLU A 207 7.87 4.68 -17.36
CA GLU A 207 8.11 5.99 -16.77
C GLU A 207 8.45 5.91 -15.26
N LEU A 208 7.76 5.05 -14.52
CA LEU A 208 8.08 4.83 -13.10
C LEU A 208 9.42 4.12 -12.95
N GLN A 209 9.73 3.18 -13.85
CA GLN A 209 11.02 2.49 -13.85
C GLN A 209 12.17 3.47 -14.08
N HIS A 210 12.03 4.34 -15.09
CA HIS A 210 13.01 5.37 -15.42
C HIS A 210 13.25 6.32 -14.22
N GLU A 211 12.19 6.87 -13.61
CA GLU A 211 12.33 7.75 -12.46
C GLU A 211 12.97 7.04 -11.25
N ALA A 212 12.62 5.78 -11.00
CA ALA A 212 13.22 4.99 -9.92
C ALA A 212 14.71 4.66 -10.17
N LEU A 213 15.09 4.30 -11.39
CA LEU A 213 16.49 4.11 -11.78
C LEU A 213 17.28 5.42 -11.66
N TRP A 214 16.67 6.55 -12.00
CA TRP A 214 17.31 7.85 -11.87
C TRP A 214 17.54 8.22 -10.40
N VAL A 215 16.59 7.95 -9.51
CA VAL A 215 16.78 8.08 -8.06
C VAL A 215 17.99 7.27 -7.59
N LEU A 216 18.07 5.99 -7.98
CA LEU A 216 19.21 5.12 -7.63
C LEU A 216 20.53 5.62 -8.22
N THR A 217 20.51 6.13 -9.45
CA THR A 217 21.69 6.69 -10.14
C THR A 217 22.22 7.93 -9.42
N ASN A 218 21.33 8.79 -8.91
CA ASN A 218 21.71 9.96 -8.12
C ASN A 218 22.33 9.56 -6.78
N ILE A 219 21.81 8.50 -6.12
CA ILE A 219 22.46 7.95 -4.91
C ILE A 219 23.86 7.40 -5.24
N ALA A 220 24.01 6.69 -6.36
CA ALA A 220 25.30 6.14 -6.82
C ALA A 220 26.35 7.22 -7.19
N SER A 221 25.91 8.45 -7.44
CA SER A 221 26.81 9.59 -7.68
C SER A 221 27.43 10.16 -6.38
N GLY A 222 26.97 9.67 -5.22
CA GLY A 222 27.42 10.08 -3.90
C GLY A 222 28.74 9.43 -3.47
N THR A 223 28.94 9.30 -2.16
CA THR A 223 30.15 8.68 -1.59
C THR A 223 30.20 7.18 -1.84
N ALA A 224 31.35 6.55 -1.54
CA ALA A 224 31.50 5.11 -1.62
C ALA A 224 30.57 4.34 -0.67
N GLU A 225 30.30 4.90 0.51
CA GLU A 225 29.35 4.34 1.47
C GLU A 225 27.92 4.40 0.92
N GLN A 226 27.52 5.52 0.32
CA GLN A 226 26.19 5.70 -0.27
C GLN A 226 25.96 4.77 -1.46
N THR A 227 26.97 4.62 -2.33
CA THR A 227 26.94 3.68 -3.45
C THR A 227 26.89 2.23 -2.96
N ARG A 228 27.70 1.88 -1.95
CA ARG A 228 27.70 0.53 -1.37
C ARG A 228 26.34 0.18 -0.76
N ALA A 229 25.68 1.13 -0.10
CA ALA A 229 24.36 0.90 0.50
C ALA A 229 23.33 0.41 -0.55
N ILE A 230 23.28 1.00 -1.75
CA ILE A 230 22.36 0.54 -2.79
C ILE A 230 22.79 -0.79 -3.42
N VAL A 231 24.10 -1.04 -3.52
CA VAL A 231 24.65 -2.32 -4.01
C VAL A 231 24.29 -3.46 -3.07
N GLU A 232 24.41 -3.26 -1.75
CA GLU A 232 24.05 -4.24 -0.71
C GLU A 232 22.54 -4.57 -0.72
N HIS A 233 21.70 -3.64 -1.17
CA HIS A 233 20.27 -3.88 -1.36
C HIS A 233 19.91 -4.54 -2.70
N GLY A 234 20.89 -4.86 -3.54
CA GLY A 234 20.69 -5.59 -4.79
C GLY A 234 20.44 -4.72 -6.03
N ALA A 235 20.74 -3.41 -5.98
CA ALA A 235 20.50 -2.51 -7.11
C ALA A 235 21.24 -2.93 -8.40
N LEU A 236 22.41 -3.57 -8.29
CA LEU A 236 23.19 -4.03 -9.44
C LEU A 236 22.42 -5.02 -10.32
N ALA A 237 21.77 -6.01 -9.72
CA ALA A 237 21.01 -7.01 -10.46
C ALA A 237 19.89 -6.34 -11.26
N THR A 238 19.19 -5.38 -10.65
CA THR A 238 18.16 -4.59 -11.32
C THR A 238 18.73 -3.76 -12.45
N PHE A 239 19.83 -3.04 -12.25
CA PHE A 239 20.44 -2.26 -13.33
C PHE A 239 20.84 -3.13 -14.53
N VAL A 240 21.44 -4.29 -14.29
CA VAL A 240 21.81 -5.25 -15.36
C VAL A 240 20.58 -5.79 -16.07
N GLU A 241 19.51 -6.13 -15.34
CA GLU A 241 18.24 -6.57 -15.94
C GLU A 241 17.66 -5.50 -16.89
N GLN A 242 17.72 -4.23 -16.49
CA GLN A 242 17.15 -3.12 -17.29
C GLN A 242 17.96 -2.79 -18.56
N LEU A 243 19.16 -3.36 -18.75
CA LEU A 243 19.90 -3.26 -20.02
C LEU A 243 19.18 -3.97 -21.18
N SER A 244 18.27 -4.90 -20.88
CA SER A 244 17.40 -5.56 -21.86
C SER A 244 16.04 -4.87 -22.01
N SER A 245 15.85 -3.68 -21.44
CA SER A 245 14.59 -2.95 -21.53
C SER A 245 14.26 -2.60 -22.99
N PRO A 246 13.00 -2.79 -23.44
CA PRO A 246 12.56 -2.31 -24.76
C PRO A 246 12.40 -0.78 -24.82
N ASP A 247 12.38 -0.12 -23.66
CA ASP A 247 12.32 1.33 -23.53
C ASP A 247 13.73 1.92 -23.48
N SER A 248 14.05 2.79 -24.43
CA SER A 248 15.38 3.37 -24.59
C SER A 248 15.78 4.26 -23.42
N ASP A 249 14.83 4.98 -22.82
CA ASP A 249 15.11 5.92 -21.73
C ASP A 249 15.39 5.16 -20.43
N VAL A 250 14.70 4.02 -20.22
CA VAL A 250 15.01 3.08 -19.13
C VAL A 250 16.39 2.46 -19.32
N LEU A 251 16.71 1.99 -20.54
CA LEU A 251 18.01 1.39 -20.86
C LEU A 251 19.15 2.39 -20.65
N GLU A 252 19.03 3.60 -21.22
CA GLU A 252 20.05 4.65 -21.08
C GLU A 252 20.28 5.01 -19.60
N GLN A 253 19.20 5.12 -18.83
CA GLN A 253 19.30 5.38 -17.39
C GLN A 253 19.99 4.22 -16.65
N ALA A 254 19.78 2.97 -17.08
CA ALA A 254 20.44 1.82 -16.49
C ALA A 254 21.95 1.80 -16.77
N VAL A 255 22.34 2.10 -18.01
CA VAL A 255 23.75 2.27 -18.40
C VAL A 255 24.42 3.36 -17.57
N TRP A 256 23.74 4.49 -17.38
CA TRP A 256 24.27 5.58 -16.57
C TRP A 256 24.45 5.19 -15.10
N GLY A 257 23.45 4.51 -14.53
CA GLY A 257 23.53 3.97 -13.16
C GLY A 257 24.71 3.04 -12.95
N LEU A 258 24.94 2.10 -13.89
CA LEU A 258 26.11 1.21 -13.85
C LEU A 258 27.42 1.98 -13.97
N GLY A 259 27.48 3.00 -14.83
CA GLY A 259 28.64 3.88 -14.97
C GLY A 259 28.99 4.60 -13.66
N ASN A 260 27.98 5.14 -12.97
CA ASN A 260 28.20 5.79 -11.66
C ASN A 260 28.71 4.79 -10.62
N ILE A 261 28.12 3.59 -10.55
CA ILE A 261 28.56 2.56 -9.59
C ILE A 261 29.99 2.11 -9.91
N ALA A 262 30.28 1.77 -11.17
CA ALA A 262 31.62 1.33 -11.58
C ALA A 262 32.69 2.41 -11.39
N GLY A 263 32.33 3.67 -11.62
CA GLY A 263 33.22 4.83 -11.46
C GLY A 263 33.50 5.21 -10.00
N ASN A 264 32.74 4.68 -9.04
CA ASN A 264 32.85 5.09 -7.65
C ASN A 264 34.09 4.52 -6.92
N SER A 265 34.35 3.21 -7.07
CA SER A 265 35.52 2.55 -6.47
C SER A 265 35.95 1.30 -7.27
N PRO A 266 37.21 0.84 -7.13
CA PRO A 266 37.66 -0.41 -7.75
C PRO A 266 36.81 -1.63 -7.36
N GLU A 267 36.35 -1.70 -6.12
CA GLU A 267 35.47 -2.77 -5.63
C GLU A 267 34.10 -2.73 -6.29
N CYS A 268 33.53 -1.53 -6.47
CA CYS A 268 32.25 -1.36 -7.17
C CYS A 268 32.39 -1.69 -8.67
N CYS A 269 33.52 -1.34 -9.29
CA CYS A 269 33.84 -1.73 -10.66
C CYS A 269 33.87 -3.26 -10.83
N LEU A 270 34.57 -3.96 -9.93
CA LEU A 270 34.57 -5.43 -9.93
C LEU A 270 33.17 -6.01 -9.71
N ALA A 271 32.38 -5.43 -8.80
CA ALA A 271 31.01 -5.88 -8.57
C ALA A 271 30.12 -5.73 -9.81
N VAL A 272 30.28 -4.66 -10.61
CA VAL A 272 29.58 -4.48 -11.89
C VAL A 272 29.99 -5.54 -12.91
N LEU A 273 31.29 -5.87 -12.99
CA LEU A 273 31.79 -6.93 -13.87
C LEU A 273 31.27 -8.30 -13.46
N ASP A 274 31.32 -8.62 -12.17
CA ASP A 274 30.85 -9.90 -11.60
C ASP A 274 29.33 -10.06 -11.74
N ALA A 275 28.58 -8.96 -11.79
CA ALA A 275 27.15 -8.95 -12.07
C ALA A 275 26.79 -9.25 -13.54
N GLY A 276 27.79 -9.42 -14.42
CA GLY A 276 27.57 -9.79 -15.82
C GLY A 276 27.14 -8.63 -16.72
N ALA A 277 27.42 -7.38 -16.32
CA ALA A 277 27.00 -6.20 -17.08
C ALA A 277 27.63 -6.08 -18.48
N MET A 278 28.79 -6.71 -18.72
CA MET A 278 29.55 -6.55 -19.97
C MET A 278 28.97 -7.25 -21.19
N GLU A 279 28.21 -8.33 -21.01
CA GLU A 279 27.59 -9.05 -22.13
C GLU A 279 26.40 -8.27 -22.75
N PRO A 280 25.51 -7.64 -21.96
CA PRO A 280 24.41 -6.83 -22.49
C PRO A 280 24.75 -5.37 -22.85
N LEU A 281 25.90 -4.82 -22.44
CA LEU A 281 26.37 -3.46 -22.78
C LEU A 281 27.00 -3.38 -24.19
#